data_AF-A0A4U0WE84-F1
#
_entry.id   AF-A0A4U0WE84-F1
#
_cell.length_a   1.000
_cell.length_b   1.000
_cell.length_c   1.000
_cell.angle_alpha   90.00
_cell.angle_beta   90.00
_cell.angle_gamma   90.00
#
_symmetry.space_group_name_H-M   'P 1'
#
loop_
_entity.id
_entity.type
_entity.pdbx_description
1 polymer ?
#
loop_
_entity_poly.entity_id
_entity_poly.type
_entity_poly.pdbx_seq_one_letter_code
_entity_poly.pdbx_strand_id
1 'polypeptide(L)'
;NERRKNWPTKARMTEKEVERRYVGEERKRLFASAARANQAAVISNGRKEHKANKTKRYSQPPSETEALQATPAPIKQPPPKLETELERARLNLKAQEDKLAALRKRVTKGQAALDVARTKQAEEDQDQIERLAASLTRVKKAQDTTQDGDESDANSSPLSDSSVLSSDDASEPDDRSDDDDLPEEAPSKPAAPNPTGRPQRLCRYFAASGYCRDGEACIYRHELAPRTPALQQPPPQPPKTAAAPKGTTASEADRKSIYRRLVEQQQGEEDRLALQVIKHLGKAGFFSAEGGGGNGAV
;
A
#
# COMPACT_ATOMS: atom_id res chain seq x y z
N ASN A 1 -17.83 -25.48 26.28
CA ASN A 1 -16.99 -25.69 25.07
C ASN A 1 -16.15 -24.50 24.62
N GLU A 2 -16.20 -23.33 25.28
CA GLU A 2 -15.44 -22.13 24.86
C GLU A 2 -13.96 -22.13 25.34
N ARG A 3 -13.62 -22.74 26.48
CA ARG A 3 -12.22 -22.81 26.97
C ARG A 3 -11.26 -23.53 26.02
N ARG A 4 -11.72 -24.60 25.32
CA ARG A 4 -10.90 -25.33 24.34
C ARG A 4 -10.67 -24.54 23.04
N LYS A 5 -11.50 -23.53 22.76
CA LYS A 5 -11.34 -22.66 21.59
C LYS A 5 -10.38 -21.49 21.87
N ASN A 6 -10.30 -21.03 23.11
CA ASN A 6 -9.47 -19.87 23.50
C ASN A 6 -8.02 -20.18 23.86
N TRP A 7 -7.67 -21.45 24.08
CA TRP A 7 -6.30 -21.84 24.40
C TRP A 7 -5.77 -22.80 23.33
N PRO A 8 -4.90 -22.31 22.40
CA PRO A 8 -4.26 -23.17 21.43
C PRO A 8 -3.46 -24.24 22.16
N THR A 9 -3.75 -25.51 21.88
CA THR A 9 -2.91 -26.62 22.33
C THR A 9 -1.52 -26.49 21.71
N LYS A 10 -0.49 -27.01 22.40
CA LYS A 10 0.90 -26.99 21.89
C LYS A 10 0.99 -27.53 20.46
N ALA A 11 0.25 -28.60 20.15
CA ALA A 11 0.14 -29.17 18.80
C ALA A 11 -0.37 -28.18 17.74
N ARG A 12 -1.36 -27.34 18.07
CA ARG A 12 -1.90 -26.35 17.14
C ARG A 12 -0.92 -25.19 16.92
N MET A 13 -0.11 -24.87 17.92
CA MET A 13 0.94 -23.85 17.80
C MET A 13 2.10 -24.34 16.94
N THR A 14 2.51 -25.61 17.08
CA THR A 14 3.57 -26.19 16.25
C THR A 14 3.15 -26.31 14.79
N GLU A 15 1.91 -26.73 14.52
CA GLU A 15 1.34 -26.77 13.17
C GLU A 15 1.34 -25.37 12.52
N LYS A 16 0.89 -24.35 13.26
CA LYS A 16 0.92 -22.96 12.80
C LYS A 16 2.33 -22.41 12.59
N GLU A 17 3.32 -22.87 13.36
CA GLU A 17 4.73 -22.53 13.18
C GLU A 17 5.28 -23.12 11.88
N VAL A 18 4.96 -24.38 11.59
CA VAL A 18 5.34 -25.06 10.35
C VAL A 18 4.69 -24.38 9.14
N GLU A 19 3.42 -24.03 9.22
CA GLU A 19 2.72 -23.29 8.17
C GLU A 19 3.37 -21.92 7.92
N ARG A 20 3.72 -21.19 8.98
CA ARG A 20 4.44 -19.90 8.84
C ARG A 20 5.81 -20.06 8.19
N ARG A 21 6.55 -21.12 8.51
CA ARG A 21 7.84 -21.42 7.87
C ARG A 21 7.65 -21.72 6.38
N TYR A 22 6.71 -22.58 6.03
CA TYR A 22 6.40 -22.93 4.65
C TYR A 22 6.00 -21.70 3.82
N VAL A 23 5.08 -20.88 4.34
CA VAL A 23 4.68 -19.62 3.69
C VAL A 23 5.86 -18.65 3.56
N GLY A 24 6.72 -18.58 4.58
CA GLY A 24 7.93 -17.77 4.55
C GLY A 24 8.90 -18.21 3.45
N GLU A 25 9.09 -19.51 3.26
CA GLU A 25 9.94 -20.10 2.23
C GLU A 25 9.38 -19.88 0.82
N GLU A 26 8.08 -20.13 0.60
CA GLU A 26 7.44 -19.86 -0.69
C GLU A 26 7.50 -18.36 -1.02
N ARG A 27 7.27 -17.49 -0.04
CA ARG A 27 7.46 -16.04 -0.22
C ARG A 27 8.90 -15.73 -0.64
N LYS A 28 9.90 -16.28 0.05
CA LYS A 28 11.33 -16.08 -0.28
C LYS A 28 11.65 -16.59 -1.68
N ARG A 29 11.08 -17.73 -2.09
CA ARG A 29 11.22 -18.32 -3.42
C ARG A 29 10.64 -17.41 -4.50
N LEU A 30 9.44 -16.87 -4.29
CA LEU A 30 8.79 -15.94 -5.19
C LEU A 30 9.59 -14.64 -5.34
N PHE A 31 10.10 -14.08 -4.24
CA PHE A 31 10.98 -12.90 -4.30
C PHE A 31 12.28 -13.17 -5.07
N ALA A 32 12.92 -14.32 -4.85
CA ALA A 32 14.12 -14.69 -5.60
C ALA A 32 13.83 -14.89 -7.09
N SER A 33 12.67 -15.47 -7.44
CA SER A 33 12.22 -15.61 -8.82
C SER A 33 11.98 -14.26 -9.50
N ALA A 34 11.26 -13.35 -8.81
CA ALA A 34 11.00 -12.00 -9.30
C ALA A 34 12.30 -11.19 -9.48
N ALA A 35 13.26 -11.32 -8.55
CA ALA A 35 14.56 -10.67 -8.66
C ALA A 35 15.32 -11.15 -9.92
N ARG A 36 15.32 -12.46 -10.22
CA ARG A 36 15.92 -13.00 -11.44
C ARG A 36 15.21 -12.50 -12.70
N ALA A 37 13.88 -12.46 -12.70
CA ALA A 37 13.09 -11.94 -13.82
C ALA A 37 13.41 -10.46 -14.09
N ASN A 38 13.54 -9.64 -13.04
CA ASN A 38 13.90 -8.23 -13.16
C ASN A 38 15.33 -8.06 -13.70
N GLN A 39 16.30 -8.84 -13.21
CA GLN A 39 17.66 -8.81 -13.75
C GLN A 39 17.70 -9.22 -15.24
N ALA A 40 16.97 -10.26 -15.63
CA ALA A 40 16.87 -10.68 -17.03
C ALA A 40 16.23 -9.59 -17.90
N ALA A 41 15.20 -8.91 -17.41
CA ALA A 41 14.57 -7.79 -18.12
C ALA A 41 15.54 -6.64 -18.35
N VAL A 42 16.31 -6.24 -17.32
CA VAL A 42 17.33 -5.18 -17.42
C VAL A 42 18.40 -5.53 -18.46
N ILE A 43 18.93 -6.76 -18.44
CA ILE A 43 19.93 -7.22 -19.43
C ILE A 43 19.34 -7.22 -20.85
N SER A 44 18.10 -7.68 -21.00
CA SER A 44 17.43 -7.73 -22.31
C SER A 44 17.17 -6.34 -22.90
N ASN A 45 16.82 -5.36 -22.05
CA ASN A 45 16.59 -3.98 -22.45
C ASN A 45 17.91 -3.30 -22.83
N GLY A 46 18.97 -3.48 -22.05
CA GLY A 46 20.30 -2.96 -22.38
C GLY A 46 20.85 -3.48 -23.72
N ARG A 47 20.61 -4.76 -24.05
CA ARG A 47 20.99 -5.33 -25.37
C ARG A 47 20.20 -4.69 -26.52
N LYS A 48 18.90 -4.43 -26.33
CA LYS A 48 18.05 -3.77 -27.35
C LYS A 48 18.48 -2.32 -27.59
N GLU A 49 18.80 -1.59 -26.52
CA GLU A 49 19.30 -0.22 -26.60
C GLU A 49 20.65 -0.14 -27.32
N HIS A 50 21.59 -1.04 -26.98
CA HIS A 50 22.89 -1.07 -27.65
C HIS A 50 22.76 -1.42 -29.15
N LYS A 51 21.81 -2.29 -29.53
CA LYS A 51 21.52 -2.60 -30.94
C LYS A 51 20.88 -1.41 -31.68
N ALA A 52 19.96 -0.70 -31.03
CA ALA A 52 19.35 0.51 -31.56
C ALA A 52 20.38 1.64 -31.77
N ASN A 53 21.30 1.83 -30.81
CA ASN A 53 22.35 2.85 -30.94
C ASN A 53 23.39 2.50 -32.01
N LYS A 54 23.72 1.20 -32.19
CA LYS A 54 24.63 0.77 -33.25
C LYS A 54 24.07 1.04 -34.65
N THR A 55 22.78 0.80 -34.87
CA THR A 55 22.13 1.08 -36.16
C THR A 55 22.02 2.58 -36.44
N LYS A 56 21.82 3.42 -35.42
CA LYS A 56 21.75 4.88 -35.57
C LYS A 56 23.11 5.54 -35.91
N ARG A 57 24.23 4.95 -35.48
CA ARG A 57 25.58 5.45 -35.81
C ARG A 57 26.01 5.15 -37.26
N TYR A 58 25.49 4.09 -37.87
CA TYR A 58 25.87 3.71 -39.23
C TYR A 58 25.06 4.44 -40.32
N SER A 59 23.98 5.12 -39.96
CA SER A 59 23.08 5.84 -40.88
C SER A 59 23.33 7.35 -40.96
N GLN A 60 24.41 7.88 -40.37
CA GLN A 60 24.81 9.28 -40.61
C GLN A 60 25.87 9.31 -41.72
N PRO A 61 25.57 9.91 -42.90
CA PRO A 61 26.59 10.13 -43.91
C PRO A 61 27.62 11.17 -43.42
N PRO A 62 28.91 11.02 -43.75
CA PRO A 62 29.92 12.02 -43.44
C PRO A 62 29.60 13.31 -44.19
N SER A 63 29.46 14.41 -43.45
CA SER A 63 29.28 15.75 -44.01
C SER A 63 30.56 16.17 -44.76
N GLU A 64 30.44 16.32 -46.07
CA GLU A 64 31.43 16.94 -46.94
C GLU A 64 31.70 18.38 -46.47
N THR A 65 32.87 18.58 -45.88
CA THR A 65 33.51 19.89 -45.82
C THR A 65 34.73 19.83 -46.72
N GLU A 66 34.70 20.63 -47.80
CA GLU A 66 35.81 21.25 -48.53
C GLU A 66 35.57 21.23 -50.04
N ALA A 67 35.08 22.35 -50.60
CA ALA A 67 35.48 22.85 -51.92
C ALA A 67 34.83 24.20 -52.26
N LEU A 68 35.70 25.20 -52.40
CA LEU A 68 35.71 26.29 -53.40
C LEU A 68 35.01 27.64 -53.12
N GLN A 69 35.88 28.65 -53.16
CA GLN A 69 35.68 30.09 -53.30
C GLN A 69 35.04 30.45 -54.67
N ALA A 70 34.12 31.42 -54.69
CA ALA A 70 34.07 32.57 -55.63
C ALA A 70 32.68 33.27 -55.59
N THR A 71 32.70 34.60 -55.51
CA THR A 71 31.56 35.54 -55.68
C THR A 71 31.63 36.21 -57.08
N PRO A 72 30.69 37.08 -57.55
CA PRO A 72 29.36 37.51 -57.04
C PRO A 72 28.21 37.58 -58.11
N ALA A 73 26.94 37.56 -57.67
CA ALA A 73 25.85 38.38 -58.24
C ALA A 73 24.56 38.25 -57.38
N PRO A 74 23.77 39.33 -57.15
CA PRO A 74 22.61 39.28 -56.26
C PRO A 74 21.33 39.00 -57.04
N ILE A 75 20.90 37.74 -57.08
CA ILE A 75 19.53 37.37 -57.44
C ILE A 75 18.78 37.09 -56.13
N LYS A 76 17.75 37.89 -55.87
CA LYS A 76 16.85 37.75 -54.72
C LYS A 76 16.11 36.41 -54.81
N GLN A 77 16.64 35.37 -54.16
CA GLN A 77 15.87 34.17 -53.81
C GLN A 77 15.30 34.32 -52.39
N PRO A 78 14.03 33.96 -52.15
CA PRO A 78 13.51 33.81 -50.80
C PRO A 78 14.18 32.61 -50.09
N PRO A 79 14.26 32.59 -48.74
CA PRO A 79 15.19 31.73 -48.01
C PRO A 79 14.79 30.22 -48.05
N PRO A 80 15.69 29.31 -48.48
CA PRO A 80 15.43 27.85 -48.57
C PRO A 80 15.40 27.11 -47.21
N LYS A 81 15.59 27.81 -46.10
CA LYS A 81 15.71 27.20 -44.76
C LYS A 81 14.36 26.90 -44.09
N LEU A 82 13.30 27.62 -44.45
CA LEU A 82 11.99 27.46 -43.80
C LEU A 82 11.22 26.25 -44.33
N GLU A 83 11.34 25.95 -45.63
CA GLU A 83 10.67 24.78 -46.22
C GLU A 83 11.20 23.47 -45.65
N THR A 84 12.51 23.38 -45.40
CA THR A 84 13.14 22.21 -44.78
C THR A 84 12.79 22.03 -43.31
N GLU A 85 12.58 23.11 -42.55
CA GLU A 85 12.08 23.03 -41.17
C GLU A 85 10.60 22.60 -41.12
N LEU A 86 9.79 23.12 -42.04
CA LEU A 86 8.37 22.79 -42.14
C LEU A 86 8.18 21.31 -42.54
N GLU A 87 9.01 20.79 -43.44
CA GLU A 87 9.04 19.36 -43.77
C GLU A 87 9.46 18.49 -42.58
N ARG A 88 10.48 18.90 -41.81
CA ARG A 88 10.85 18.21 -40.55
C ARG A 88 9.72 18.24 -39.53
N ALA A 89 9.01 19.35 -39.40
CA ALA A 89 7.86 19.47 -38.50
C ALA A 89 6.73 18.52 -38.92
N ARG A 90 6.43 18.41 -40.22
CA ARG A 90 5.44 17.46 -40.76
C ARG A 90 5.83 16.01 -40.49
N LEU A 91 7.11 15.65 -40.70
CA LEU A 91 7.60 14.31 -40.39
C LEU A 91 7.52 13.97 -38.90
N ASN A 92 7.84 14.94 -38.03
CA ASN A 92 7.71 14.77 -36.58
C ASN A 92 6.25 14.59 -36.15
N LEU A 93 5.31 15.36 -36.71
CA LEU A 93 3.88 15.18 -36.46
C LEU A 93 3.40 13.79 -36.88
N LYS A 94 3.76 13.35 -38.08
CA LYS A 94 3.43 12.00 -38.56
C LYS A 94 3.99 10.91 -37.64
N ALA A 95 5.24 11.07 -37.18
CA ALA A 95 5.85 10.15 -36.22
C ALA A 95 5.14 10.15 -34.86
N GLN A 96 4.58 11.29 -34.42
CA GLN A 96 3.76 11.37 -33.21
C GLN A 96 2.40 10.71 -33.40
N GLU A 97 1.76 10.90 -34.56
CA GLU A 97 0.50 10.25 -34.92
C GLU A 97 0.65 8.72 -34.95
N ASP A 98 1.73 8.21 -35.56
CA ASP A 98 2.02 6.77 -35.58
C ASP A 98 2.23 6.21 -34.17
N LYS A 99 2.93 6.96 -33.30
CA LYS A 99 3.09 6.58 -31.88
C LYS A 99 1.73 6.54 -31.18
N LEU A 100 0.89 7.55 -31.37
CA LEU A 100 -0.45 7.59 -30.78
C LEU A 100 -1.33 6.44 -31.29
N ALA A 101 -1.26 6.12 -32.58
CA ALA A 101 -1.95 4.97 -33.17
C ALA A 101 -1.47 3.64 -32.54
N ALA A 102 -0.16 3.47 -32.34
CA ALA A 102 0.39 2.30 -31.67
C ALA A 102 0.00 2.21 -30.17
N LEU A 103 -0.10 3.35 -29.48
CA LEU A 103 -0.62 3.43 -28.12
C LEU A 103 -2.10 3.04 -28.06
N ARG A 104 -2.95 3.59 -28.94
CA ARG A 104 -4.37 3.22 -29.03
C ARG A 104 -4.56 1.72 -29.30
N LYS A 105 -3.75 1.12 -30.18
CA LYS A 105 -3.75 -0.34 -30.42
C LYS A 105 -3.36 -1.15 -29.18
N ARG A 106 -2.39 -0.68 -28.38
CA ARG A 106 -2.01 -1.34 -27.13
C ARG A 106 -3.09 -1.23 -26.06
N VAL A 107 -3.71 -0.06 -25.93
CA VAL A 107 -4.81 0.18 -24.98
C VAL A 107 -6.00 -0.70 -25.31
N THR A 108 -6.44 -0.73 -26.57
CA THR A 108 -7.56 -1.59 -27.01
C THR A 108 -7.27 -3.08 -26.81
N LYS A 109 -6.05 -3.53 -27.12
CA LYS A 109 -5.64 -4.93 -26.84
C LYS A 109 -5.62 -5.22 -25.33
N GLY A 110 -5.13 -4.29 -24.52
CA GLY A 110 -5.11 -4.41 -23.06
C GLY A 110 -6.51 -4.47 -22.48
N GLN A 111 -7.41 -3.61 -22.96
CA GLN A 111 -8.81 -3.58 -22.55
C GLN A 111 -9.52 -4.89 -22.88
N ALA A 112 -9.38 -5.39 -24.11
CA ALA A 112 -9.97 -6.67 -24.51
C ALA A 112 -9.44 -7.85 -23.66
N ALA A 113 -8.14 -7.83 -23.29
CA ALA A 113 -7.58 -8.84 -22.41
C ALA A 113 -8.14 -8.76 -20.98
N LEU A 114 -8.36 -7.55 -20.46
CA LEU A 114 -9.00 -7.33 -19.16
C LEU A 114 -10.46 -7.78 -19.18
N ASP A 115 -11.19 -7.49 -20.24
CA ASP A 115 -12.59 -7.91 -20.38
C ASP A 115 -12.69 -9.45 -20.40
N VAL A 116 -11.81 -10.13 -21.14
CA VAL A 116 -11.73 -11.61 -21.13
C VAL A 116 -11.35 -12.16 -19.76
N ALA A 117 -10.43 -11.53 -19.04
CA ALA A 117 -10.09 -11.96 -17.68
C ALA A 117 -11.28 -11.80 -16.73
N ARG A 118 -12.03 -10.70 -16.87
CA ARG A 118 -13.21 -10.41 -16.07
C ARG A 118 -14.34 -11.39 -16.34
N THR A 119 -14.59 -11.77 -17.59
CA THR A 119 -15.60 -12.78 -17.92
C THR A 119 -15.22 -14.14 -17.37
N LYS A 120 -13.96 -14.55 -17.49
CA LYS A 120 -13.48 -15.81 -16.90
C LYS A 120 -13.65 -15.85 -15.39
N GLN A 121 -13.31 -14.75 -14.72
CA GLN A 121 -13.50 -14.65 -13.28
C GLN A 121 -14.98 -14.73 -12.90
N ALA A 122 -15.87 -14.09 -13.66
CA ALA A 122 -17.31 -14.18 -13.43
C ALA A 122 -17.85 -15.61 -13.63
N GLU A 123 -17.35 -16.35 -14.63
CA GLU A 123 -17.67 -17.77 -14.83
C GLU A 123 -17.18 -18.64 -13.66
N GLU A 124 -15.93 -18.45 -13.23
CA GLU A 124 -15.36 -19.17 -12.09
C GLU A 124 -16.13 -18.89 -10.78
N ASP A 125 -16.52 -17.64 -10.56
CA ASP A 125 -17.32 -17.22 -9.42
C ASP A 125 -18.73 -17.84 -9.49
N GLN A 126 -19.34 -17.89 -10.68
CA GLN A 126 -20.63 -18.54 -10.88
C GLN A 126 -20.56 -20.05 -10.60
N ASP A 127 -19.52 -20.74 -11.08
CA ASP A 127 -19.27 -22.15 -10.79
C ASP A 127 -19.04 -22.41 -9.29
N GLN A 128 -18.41 -21.47 -8.59
CA GLN A 128 -18.25 -21.55 -7.13
C GLN A 128 -19.58 -21.38 -6.41
N ILE A 129 -20.40 -20.42 -6.84
CA ILE A 129 -21.74 -20.20 -6.27
C ILE A 129 -22.60 -21.46 -6.48
N GLU A 130 -22.59 -22.06 -7.67
CA GLU A 130 -23.36 -23.27 -7.95
C GLU A 130 -22.89 -24.46 -7.10
N ARG A 131 -21.57 -24.64 -6.94
CA ARG A 131 -21.00 -25.66 -6.05
C ARG A 131 -21.41 -25.47 -4.58
N LEU A 132 -21.38 -24.22 -4.10
CA LEU A 132 -21.81 -23.90 -2.74
C LEU A 132 -23.32 -24.12 -2.57
N ALA A 133 -24.13 -23.73 -3.56
CA ALA A 133 -25.57 -23.96 -3.55
C ALA A 133 -25.91 -25.46 -3.52
N ALA A 134 -25.25 -26.26 -4.35
CA ALA A 134 -25.40 -27.73 -4.35
C ALA A 134 -25.03 -28.34 -2.99
N SER A 135 -23.93 -27.86 -2.36
CA SER A 135 -23.54 -28.29 -1.00
C SER A 135 -24.62 -27.98 0.04
N LEU A 136 -25.19 -26.76 0.00
CA LEU A 136 -26.25 -26.35 0.93
C LEU A 136 -27.52 -27.19 0.78
N THR A 137 -27.92 -27.54 -0.46
CA THR A 137 -29.07 -28.43 -0.68
C THR A 137 -28.84 -29.83 -0.12
N ARG A 138 -27.60 -30.34 -0.16
CA ARG A 138 -27.24 -31.65 0.41
C ARG A 138 -27.31 -31.65 1.93
N VAL A 139 -26.85 -30.58 2.59
CA VAL A 139 -26.95 -30.42 4.05
C VAL A 139 -28.40 -30.29 4.50
N LYS A 140 -29.23 -29.54 3.76
CA LYS A 140 -30.65 -29.37 4.09
C LYS A 140 -31.43 -30.68 3.96
N LYS A 141 -31.10 -31.52 2.96
CA LYS A 141 -31.70 -32.86 2.80
C LYS A 141 -31.32 -33.82 3.94
N ALA A 142 -30.12 -33.70 4.50
CA ALA A 142 -29.69 -34.54 5.62
C ALA A 142 -30.37 -34.16 6.96
N GLN A 143 -30.81 -32.91 7.12
CA GLN A 143 -31.52 -32.45 8.33
C GLN A 143 -33.02 -32.79 8.32
N ASP A 144 -33.62 -33.03 7.15
CA ASP A 144 -35.06 -33.34 6.99
C ASP A 144 -35.36 -34.85 7.14
N THR A 145 -34.32 -35.70 7.20
CA THR A 145 -34.44 -37.16 7.33
C THR A 145 -34.26 -37.69 8.77
N THR A 146 -34.29 -36.85 9.80
CA THR A 146 -34.16 -37.28 11.21
C THR A 146 -35.25 -36.74 12.12
N GLN A 147 -36.50 -36.74 11.66
CA GLN A 147 -37.67 -36.53 12.51
C GLN A 147 -38.61 -37.72 12.35
N ASP A 148 -38.18 -38.88 12.85
CA ASP A 148 -39.05 -39.94 13.40
C ASP A 148 -38.15 -41.07 13.91
N GLY A 149 -38.20 -41.35 15.21
CA GLY A 149 -37.74 -42.62 15.76
C GLY A 149 -36.45 -42.60 16.58
N ASP A 150 -36.66 -42.66 17.89
CA ASP A 150 -36.08 -43.66 18.78
C ASP A 150 -34.91 -43.24 19.69
N GLU A 151 -35.21 -43.36 20.98
CA GLU A 151 -34.34 -43.10 22.12
C GLU A 151 -33.59 -44.40 22.42
N SER A 152 -32.27 -44.46 22.21
CA SER A 152 -31.44 -45.50 22.80
C SER A 152 -30.00 -45.05 22.99
N ASP A 153 -29.57 -45.08 24.25
CA ASP A 153 -28.18 -45.19 24.69
C ASP A 153 -27.41 -46.30 23.96
N ALA A 154 -26.18 -46.02 23.50
CA ALA A 154 -25.05 -46.96 23.59
C ALA A 154 -23.76 -46.42 22.92
N ASN A 155 -22.79 -46.10 23.78
CA ASN A 155 -21.42 -46.63 23.79
C ASN A 155 -20.43 -46.43 22.60
N SER A 156 -19.34 -45.74 22.94
CA SER A 156 -17.92 -46.08 22.69
C SER A 156 -17.31 -46.09 21.28
N SER A 157 -16.26 -45.26 21.13
CA SER A 157 -15.18 -45.29 20.14
C SER A 157 -14.46 -46.66 20.07
N PRO A 158 -13.68 -46.97 19.01
CA PRO A 158 -12.27 -46.57 19.01
C PRO A 158 -11.63 -46.25 17.63
N LEU A 159 -10.43 -45.69 17.77
CA LEU A 159 -9.43 -45.24 16.81
C LEU A 159 -9.05 -46.29 15.75
N SER A 160 -8.78 -45.84 14.52
CA SER A 160 -7.99 -46.59 13.55
C SER A 160 -6.60 -45.98 13.41
N ASP A 161 -5.65 -46.83 13.75
CA ASP A 161 -4.20 -46.74 13.68
C ASP A 161 -3.73 -47.23 12.29
N SER A 162 -2.72 -46.60 11.72
CA SER A 162 -1.84 -47.24 10.72
C SER A 162 -0.49 -46.53 10.63
N SER A 163 0.44 -47.00 11.46
CA SER A 163 1.75 -47.60 11.10
C SER A 163 2.81 -46.78 10.32
N VAL A 164 3.84 -46.39 11.07
CA VAL A 164 5.31 -46.59 10.93
C VAL A 164 6.05 -46.45 9.59
N LEU A 165 7.09 -45.60 9.57
CA LEU A 165 8.46 -45.92 9.14
C LEU A 165 9.50 -45.07 9.91
N SER A 166 10.59 -45.74 10.31
CA SER A 166 11.73 -45.32 11.13
C SER A 166 12.71 -44.33 10.46
N SER A 167 13.42 -43.51 11.24
CA SER A 167 14.82 -43.80 11.65
C SER A 167 15.54 -42.60 12.26
N ASP A 168 16.42 -42.98 13.19
CA ASP A 168 17.44 -42.32 14.00
C ASP A 168 18.22 -41.15 13.36
N ASP A 169 18.51 -40.10 14.14
CA ASP A 169 19.89 -39.60 14.29
C ASP A 169 20.01 -38.79 15.59
N ALA A 170 20.87 -39.28 16.48
CA ALA A 170 21.18 -38.71 17.78
C ALA A 170 22.25 -37.63 17.64
N SER A 171 22.04 -36.47 18.25
CA SER A 171 23.12 -35.55 18.62
C SER A 171 22.69 -34.73 19.82
N GLU A 172 23.21 -35.12 20.98
CA GLU A 172 23.26 -34.30 22.17
C GLU A 172 24.21 -33.12 21.96
N PRO A 173 23.93 -32.00 22.61
CA PRO A 173 24.98 -31.47 23.47
C PRO A 173 24.49 -31.18 24.89
N ASP A 174 25.26 -31.68 25.86
CA ASP A 174 25.33 -31.20 27.23
C ASP A 174 25.52 -29.67 27.26
N ASP A 175 24.64 -28.96 27.98
CA ASP A 175 25.04 -27.73 28.65
C ASP A 175 24.47 -27.71 30.06
N ARG A 176 25.40 -27.91 30.99
CA ARG A 176 25.20 -27.86 32.43
C ARG A 176 25.30 -26.40 32.86
N SER A 177 24.22 -25.84 33.39
CA SER A 177 24.22 -24.79 34.42
C SER A 177 22.76 -24.39 34.67
N ASP A 178 22.23 -24.62 35.86
CA ASP A 178 22.33 -23.59 36.90
C ASP A 178 21.68 -24.13 38.19
N ASP A 179 22.37 -23.84 39.28
CA ASP A 179 22.11 -24.20 40.68
C ASP A 179 20.65 -24.01 41.14
N ASP A 180 20.11 -25.08 41.76
CA ASP A 180 19.16 -24.97 42.86
C ASP A 180 19.87 -24.29 44.04
N ASP A 181 19.41 -23.12 44.48
CA ASP A 181 19.22 -22.87 45.91
C ASP A 181 18.39 -21.60 46.16
N LEU A 182 17.19 -21.80 46.71
CA LEU A 182 16.39 -20.75 47.33
C LEU A 182 17.08 -20.27 48.61
N PRO A 183 16.89 -18.99 48.96
CA PRO A 183 16.33 -18.77 50.28
C PRO A 183 15.13 -17.83 50.27
N GLU A 184 14.02 -18.33 50.82
CA GLU A 184 13.04 -17.50 51.51
C GLU A 184 13.72 -16.84 52.71
N GLU A 185 14.00 -15.54 52.64
CA GLU A 185 14.04 -14.69 53.83
C GLU A 185 13.46 -13.31 53.51
N ALA A 186 12.47 -12.91 54.30
CA ALA A 186 11.90 -11.58 54.28
C ALA A 186 12.88 -10.54 54.85
N PRO A 187 12.96 -9.34 54.26
CA PRO A 187 13.29 -8.16 55.06
C PRO A 187 12.37 -6.97 54.74
N SER A 188 11.53 -6.67 55.73
CA SER A 188 11.41 -5.36 56.36
C SER A 188 11.89 -4.14 55.55
N LYS A 189 10.89 -3.43 55.03
CA LYS A 189 10.84 -1.99 54.72
C LYS A 189 11.87 -1.14 55.50
N PRO A 190 12.63 -0.28 54.80
CA PRO A 190 12.64 1.13 55.18
C PRO A 190 12.35 2.04 53.97
N ALA A 191 11.55 3.07 54.23
CA ALA A 191 11.35 4.19 53.34
C ALA A 191 12.53 5.16 53.44
N ALA A 192 13.14 5.55 52.33
CA ALA A 192 13.63 6.92 52.10
C ALA A 192 14.07 7.12 50.62
N PRO A 193 13.93 8.34 50.08
CA PRO A 193 14.11 8.65 48.66
C PRO A 193 15.52 9.20 48.35
N ASN A 194 16.15 8.75 47.26
CA ASN A 194 16.74 9.64 46.25
C ASN A 194 17.29 8.87 45.03
N PRO A 195 17.03 9.34 43.80
CA PRO A 195 17.35 8.62 42.56
C PRO A 195 18.78 8.90 42.08
N THR A 196 19.52 7.83 41.87
CA THR A 196 20.86 7.82 41.28
C THR A 196 20.82 8.13 39.78
N GLY A 197 21.41 9.26 39.39
CA GLY A 197 22.39 9.34 38.29
C GLY A 197 21.99 9.04 36.84
N ARG A 198 20.71 9.00 36.46
CA ARG A 198 20.28 9.00 35.04
C ARG A 198 19.29 10.13 34.77
N PRO A 199 19.33 10.80 33.60
CA PRO A 199 18.34 11.80 33.27
C PRO A 199 16.97 11.13 33.17
N GLN A 200 16.18 11.27 34.24
CA GLN A 200 14.81 10.79 34.34
C GLN A 200 14.01 11.44 33.20
N ARG A 201 13.54 10.64 32.24
CA ARG A 201 12.70 11.12 31.14
C ARG A 201 11.41 11.76 31.71
N LEU A 202 10.88 12.75 31.00
CA LEU A 202 9.62 13.40 31.37
C LEU A 202 8.46 12.38 31.34
N CYS A 203 7.56 12.47 32.32
CA CYS A 203 6.35 11.66 32.34
C CYS A 203 5.47 12.02 31.14
N ARG A 204 5.24 11.06 30.24
CA ARG A 204 4.41 11.27 29.04
C ARG A 204 2.97 11.66 29.39
N TYR A 205 2.41 11.06 30.44
CA TYR A 205 1.04 11.36 30.87
C TYR A 205 0.94 12.77 31.43
N PHE A 206 1.82 13.12 32.38
CA PHE A 206 1.84 14.46 32.95
C PHE A 206 2.15 15.54 31.91
N ALA A 207 3.07 15.29 30.97
CA ALA A 207 3.38 16.24 29.90
C ALA A 207 2.19 16.45 28.92
N ALA A 208 1.35 15.45 28.73
CA ALA A 208 0.21 15.51 27.80
C ALA A 208 -1.08 16.06 28.43
N SER A 209 -1.39 15.66 29.67
CA SER A 209 -2.66 15.97 30.34
C SER A 209 -2.51 16.88 31.57
N GLY A 210 -1.29 17.13 32.05
CA GLY A 210 -1.04 17.76 33.34
C GLY A 210 -1.39 16.89 34.55
N TYR A 211 -1.76 15.61 34.33
CA TYR A 211 -2.18 14.69 35.39
C TYR A 211 -1.57 13.30 35.19
N CYS A 212 -0.94 12.79 36.25
CA CYS A 212 -0.40 11.44 36.30
C CYS A 212 -1.07 10.67 37.43
N ARG A 213 -1.34 9.37 37.20
CA ARG A 213 -1.98 8.49 38.19
C ARG A 213 -1.07 8.21 39.39
N ASP A 214 0.25 8.26 39.16
CA ASP A 214 1.26 7.98 40.19
C ASP A 214 1.58 9.20 41.06
N GLY A 215 0.98 10.37 40.78
CA GLY A 215 1.20 11.60 41.54
C GLY A 215 2.68 11.99 41.64
N GLU A 216 3.11 12.48 42.79
CA GLU A 216 4.51 12.86 43.03
C GLU A 216 5.45 11.66 43.20
N ALA A 217 4.90 10.46 43.37
CA ALA A 217 5.66 9.21 43.46
C ALA A 217 5.97 8.60 42.07
N CYS A 218 5.63 9.30 40.98
CA CYS A 218 5.93 8.84 39.63
C CYS A 218 7.43 8.67 39.45
N ILE A 219 7.82 7.55 38.81
CA ILE A 219 9.22 7.27 38.49
C ILE A 219 9.76 8.35 37.54
N TYR A 220 8.90 8.93 36.69
CA TYR A 220 9.25 9.94 35.70
C TYR A 220 9.04 11.37 36.21
N ARG A 221 9.81 12.34 35.68
CA ARG A 221 9.72 13.74 36.15
C ARG A 221 8.43 14.42 35.67
N HIS A 222 7.77 15.11 36.59
CA HIS A 222 6.63 16.00 36.35
C HIS A 222 7.06 17.45 36.15
N GLU A 223 8.04 17.68 35.28
CA GLU A 223 8.41 19.05 34.90
C GLU A 223 7.49 19.52 33.78
N LEU A 224 6.61 20.47 34.08
CA LEU A 224 6.06 21.33 33.03
C LEU A 224 7.24 22.17 32.55
N ALA A 225 7.79 21.83 31.38
CA ALA A 225 8.74 22.71 30.72
C ALA A 225 8.12 24.11 30.71
N PRO A 226 8.79 25.14 31.28
CA PRO A 226 8.24 26.49 31.30
C PRO A 226 8.19 26.99 29.85
N ARG A 227 7.08 26.70 29.19
CA ARG A 227 6.66 27.39 27.98
C ARG A 227 6.34 28.80 28.43
N THR A 228 7.25 29.72 28.11
CA THR A 228 7.02 31.15 27.81
C THR A 228 5.63 31.68 28.19
N PRO A 229 5.52 32.66 29.10
CA PRO A 229 4.22 33.20 29.50
C PRO A 229 3.66 34.09 28.38
N ALA A 230 2.84 33.53 27.50
CA ALA A 230 1.97 34.33 26.64
C ALA A 230 0.81 33.48 26.10
N LEU A 231 -0.40 34.01 26.32
CA LEU A 231 -1.68 33.62 25.73
C LEU A 231 -2.48 32.50 26.44
N GLN A 232 -3.23 32.97 27.44
CA GLN A 232 -4.68 32.79 27.55
C GLN A 232 -5.22 31.36 27.66
N GLN A 233 -5.44 30.94 28.91
CA GLN A 233 -6.53 30.01 29.24
C GLN A 233 -7.88 30.71 28.97
N PRO A 234 -8.85 30.05 28.31
CA PRO A 234 -10.26 30.41 28.48
C PRO A 234 -10.81 29.85 29.82
N PRO A 235 -11.82 30.49 30.42
CA PRO A 235 -12.32 30.17 31.76
C PRO A 235 -13.06 28.81 31.83
N PRO A 236 -13.14 28.19 33.02
CA PRO A 236 -13.77 26.89 33.23
C PRO A 236 -15.30 26.96 33.06
N GLN A 237 -15.87 26.08 32.24
CA GLN A 237 -17.32 25.89 32.10
C GLN A 237 -17.88 24.94 33.18
N PRO A 238 -19.13 25.15 33.66
CA PRO A 238 -19.78 24.34 34.70
C PRO A 238 -20.28 22.97 34.20
N PRO A 239 -20.60 22.02 35.12
CA PRO A 239 -20.87 20.61 34.79
C PRO A 239 -22.18 20.41 34.03
N LYS A 240 -22.10 19.70 32.89
CA LYS A 240 -23.26 19.29 32.09
C LYS A 240 -23.86 18.00 32.64
N THR A 241 -25.15 18.06 32.92
CA THR A 241 -26.07 16.96 33.16
C THR A 241 -26.15 16.00 31.96
N ALA A 242 -26.64 14.81 32.26
CA ALA A 242 -26.62 13.58 31.48
C ALA A 242 -27.40 13.59 30.15
N ALA A 243 -27.08 12.54 29.37
CA ALA A 243 -27.90 11.86 28.36
C ALA A 243 -27.82 12.32 26.89
N ALA A 244 -26.85 11.77 26.14
CA ALA A 244 -27.01 11.28 24.76
C ALA A 244 -25.78 10.43 24.35
N PRO A 245 -25.94 9.36 23.53
CA PRO A 245 -24.93 8.31 23.36
C PRO A 245 -23.77 8.76 22.46
N LYS A 246 -22.54 8.62 22.97
CA LYS A 246 -21.30 8.80 22.22
C LYS A 246 -21.10 7.62 21.27
N GLY A 247 -21.26 7.87 19.98
CA GLY A 247 -20.61 7.08 18.94
C GLY A 247 -19.10 7.17 19.11
N THR A 248 -18.48 6.01 19.32
CA THR A 248 -17.03 5.81 19.28
C THR A 248 -16.51 5.98 17.85
N THR A 249 -15.25 6.44 17.73
CA THR A 249 -14.35 6.40 16.54
C THR A 249 -14.24 7.61 15.59
N ALA A 250 -13.94 8.80 16.13
CA ALA A 250 -13.34 9.88 15.32
C ALA A 250 -11.91 9.56 14.81
N SER A 251 -11.19 8.59 15.41
CA SER A 251 -9.82 8.23 15.04
C SER A 251 -9.71 7.16 13.93
N GLU A 252 -10.79 6.48 13.56
CA GLU A 252 -10.77 5.55 12.41
C GLU A 252 -11.21 6.23 11.11
N ALA A 253 -11.99 7.31 11.19
CA ALA A 253 -12.35 8.14 10.04
C ALA A 253 -11.15 8.87 9.41
N ASP A 254 -10.05 9.06 10.16
CA ASP A 254 -8.82 9.71 9.68
C ASP A 254 -7.86 8.76 8.94
N ARG A 255 -8.09 7.44 8.99
CA ARG A 255 -7.31 6.49 8.17
C ARG A 255 -7.96 6.37 6.80
N LYS A 256 -7.82 7.43 6.00
CA LYS A 256 -8.16 7.41 4.57
C LYS A 256 -7.56 6.14 3.94
N SER A 257 -8.41 5.28 3.39
CA SER A 257 -7.98 4.06 2.72
C SER A 257 -7.02 4.40 1.57
N ILE A 258 -6.16 3.45 1.21
CA ILE A 258 -5.22 3.61 0.08
C ILE A 258 -5.98 4.00 -1.20
N TYR A 259 -7.14 3.38 -1.44
CA TYR A 259 -8.03 3.72 -2.54
C TYR A 259 -8.49 5.18 -2.48
N ARG A 260 -8.93 5.66 -1.32
CA ARG A 260 -9.36 7.05 -1.16
C ARG A 260 -8.23 8.05 -1.39
N ARG A 261 -7.01 7.73 -0.97
CA ARG A 261 -5.83 8.56 -1.28
C ARG A 261 -5.53 8.61 -2.77
N LEU A 262 -5.67 7.48 -3.48
CA LEU A 262 -5.41 7.42 -4.91
C LEU A 262 -6.43 8.26 -5.71
N VAL A 263 -7.71 8.19 -5.31
CA VAL A 263 -8.78 9.01 -5.89
C VAL A 263 -8.55 10.49 -5.61
N GLU A 264 -8.23 10.87 -4.37
CA GLU A 264 -7.92 12.27 -4.02
C GLU A 264 -6.70 12.79 -4.80
N GLN A 265 -5.69 11.95 -5.04
CA GLN A 265 -4.53 12.33 -5.86
C GLN A 265 -4.93 12.56 -7.32
N GLN A 266 -5.67 11.64 -7.93
CA GLN A 266 -6.13 11.78 -9.30
C GLN A 266 -6.96 13.05 -9.48
N GLN A 267 -7.87 13.31 -8.54
CA GLN A 267 -8.73 14.48 -8.58
C GLN A 267 -7.95 15.79 -8.42
N GLY A 268 -6.91 15.81 -7.56
CA GLY A 268 -6.02 16.96 -7.45
C GLY A 268 -5.19 17.23 -8.72
N GLU A 269 -4.83 16.19 -9.47
CA GLU A 269 -4.15 16.33 -10.76
C GLU A 269 -5.10 16.88 -11.84
N GLU A 270 -6.33 16.38 -11.88
CA GLU A 270 -7.40 16.87 -12.77
C GLU A 270 -7.74 18.33 -12.49
N ASP A 271 -7.91 18.72 -11.22
CA ASP A 271 -8.17 20.10 -10.81
C ASP A 271 -7.01 21.03 -11.19
N ARG A 272 -5.77 20.57 -11.01
CA ARG A 272 -4.59 21.35 -11.41
C ARG A 272 -4.54 21.56 -12.92
N LEU A 273 -4.88 20.54 -13.70
CA LEU A 273 -4.96 20.62 -15.16
C LEU A 273 -6.09 21.59 -15.57
N ALA A 274 -7.26 21.48 -14.94
CA ALA A 274 -8.41 22.35 -15.20
C ALA A 274 -8.07 23.82 -14.93
N LEU A 275 -7.40 24.11 -13.81
CA LEU A 275 -6.92 25.47 -13.50
C LEU A 275 -5.90 25.98 -14.53
N GLN A 276 -5.04 25.11 -15.04
CA GLN A 276 -4.10 25.47 -16.12
C GLN A 276 -4.83 25.82 -17.42
N VAL A 277 -5.84 25.02 -17.79
CA VAL A 277 -6.69 25.26 -18.97
C VAL A 277 -7.47 26.56 -18.80
N ILE A 278 -8.14 26.78 -17.66
CA ILE A 278 -8.84 28.02 -17.35
C ILE A 278 -7.89 29.22 -17.44
N LYS A 279 -6.67 29.12 -16.89
CA LYS A 279 -5.65 30.17 -17.00
C LYS A 279 -5.24 30.44 -18.44
N HIS A 280 -5.10 29.40 -19.27
CA HIS A 280 -4.80 29.55 -20.69
C HIS A 280 -5.97 30.17 -21.47
N LEU A 281 -7.20 29.75 -21.20
CA LEU A 281 -8.41 30.30 -21.81
C LEU A 281 -8.62 31.77 -21.43
N GLY A 282 -8.35 32.15 -20.18
CA GLY A 282 -8.36 33.55 -19.76
C GLY A 282 -7.31 34.40 -20.45
N LYS A 283 -6.08 33.88 -20.62
CA LYS A 283 -5.04 34.55 -21.42
C LYS A 283 -5.39 34.69 -22.90
N ALA A 284 -6.12 33.73 -23.44
CA ALA A 284 -6.62 33.75 -24.81
C ALA A 284 -7.83 34.70 -24.99
N GLY A 285 -8.28 35.38 -23.93
CA GLY A 285 -9.43 36.28 -23.99
C GLY A 285 -10.78 35.58 -24.09
N PHE A 286 -10.83 34.26 -23.84
CA PHE A 286 -12.07 33.48 -23.92
C PHE A 286 -13.12 33.92 -22.89
N PHE A 287 -12.68 34.51 -21.77
CA PHE A 287 -13.56 35.07 -20.73
C PHE A 287 -13.76 36.60 -20.84
N SER A 288 -13.35 37.24 -21.95
CA SER A 288 -13.29 38.70 -22.06
C SER A 288 -14.39 39.36 -22.92
N ALA A 289 -15.57 38.75 -23.12
CA ALA A 289 -16.62 39.38 -23.93
C ALA A 289 -18.06 39.23 -23.39
N GLU A 290 -18.77 40.37 -23.39
CA GLU A 290 -20.23 40.57 -23.37
C GLU A 290 -21.04 40.41 -22.05
N GLY A 291 -20.98 41.41 -21.16
CA GLY A 291 -21.95 41.47 -20.05
C GLY A 291 -21.94 42.70 -19.13
N GLY A 292 -21.70 43.92 -19.63
CA GLY A 292 -21.65 45.10 -18.77
C GLY A 292 -21.80 46.46 -19.47
N GLY A 293 -22.58 46.50 -20.56
CA GLY A 293 -22.98 47.74 -21.23
C GLY A 293 -24.44 48.08 -20.92
N GLY A 294 -24.73 48.42 -19.66
CA GLY A 294 -26.04 48.92 -19.23
C GLY A 294 -25.93 50.39 -18.83
N ASN A 295 -26.15 51.29 -19.79
CA ASN A 295 -26.25 52.73 -19.58
C ASN A 295 -27.36 53.06 -18.56
N GLY A 296 -26.98 53.53 -17.38
CA GLY A 296 -27.85 54.25 -16.45
C GLY A 296 -27.55 55.74 -16.51
N ALA A 297 -28.03 56.39 -17.57
CA ALA A 297 -28.06 57.85 -17.69
C ALA A 297 -29.42 58.26 -18.27
N VAL A 298 -30.39 58.48 -17.38
CA VAL A 298 -31.56 59.35 -17.56
C VAL A 298 -31.81 60.01 -16.21
#